data_AF-A0ABD0L5W6-F1
#
_entry.id   AF-A0ABD0L5W6-F1
#
_cell.length_a   1.000
_cell.length_b   1.000
_cell.length_c   1.000
_cell.angle_alpha   90.00
_cell.angle_beta   90.00
_cell.angle_gamma   90.00
#
_symmetry.space_group_name_H-M   'P 1'
#
loop_
_entity.id
_entity.type
_entity.pdbx_description
1 polymer ?
#
loop_
_entity_poly.entity_id
_entity_poly.type
_entity_poly.pdbx_seq_one_letter_code
_entity_poly.pdbx_strand_id
1 'polypeptide(L)'
;MPVVVPGDIQLTVDASYGRPLGDVTIDLSIRRHTFLLDLPIPCIAHVGSCTYESSCSSMLLDTMVAEDWAGIMGDIGSQVETMLETSIPNITTAGCPYPARSINIDHYTLHLPPVPTILSWFAEGDYGARAEVTDKATGDMLLCLHLDLTIKEPCTGFFCG
;
A
#
# COMPACT_ATOMS: atom_id res chain seq x y z
N MET A 1 -14.81 0.61 8.63
CA MET A 1 -15.71 1.34 7.70
C MET A 1 -15.29 0.95 6.29
N PRO A 2 -16.22 0.74 5.34
CA PRO A 2 -15.84 0.30 4.01
C PRO A 2 -15.10 1.41 3.27
N VAL A 3 -14.03 1.04 2.57
CA VAL A 3 -13.33 1.90 1.62
C VAL A 3 -14.15 1.93 0.33
N VAL A 4 -14.49 3.12 -0.14
CA VAL A 4 -15.24 3.31 -1.39
C VAL A 4 -14.27 3.66 -2.50
N VAL A 5 -14.32 2.94 -3.61
CA VAL A 5 -13.45 3.15 -4.77
C VAL A 5 -14.30 3.34 -6.03
N PRO A 6 -14.14 4.44 -6.79
CA PRO A 6 -13.30 5.61 -6.49
C PRO A 6 -13.82 6.42 -5.29
N GLY A 7 -12.92 7.09 -4.57
CA GLY A 7 -13.27 7.88 -3.39
C GLY A 7 -12.07 8.38 -2.58
N ASP A 8 -12.32 9.09 -1.48
CA ASP A 8 -11.26 9.67 -0.65
C ASP A 8 -11.11 8.89 0.66
N ILE A 9 -9.86 8.65 1.07
CA ILE A 9 -9.55 8.12 2.40
C ILE A 9 -8.71 9.13 3.19
N GLN A 10 -9.05 9.31 4.46
CA GLN A 10 -8.22 10.07 5.38
C GLN A 10 -7.28 9.13 6.12
N LEU A 11 -5.99 9.46 6.05
CA LEU A 11 -4.90 8.71 6.65
C LEU A 11 -4.25 9.55 7.74
N THR A 12 -4.12 8.94 8.92
CA THR A 12 -3.28 9.44 10.01
C THR A 12 -2.29 8.32 10.34
N VAL A 13 -1.01 8.63 10.31
CA VAL A 13 0.09 7.68 10.57
C VAL A 13 0.94 8.23 11.69
N ASP A 14 1.04 7.50 12.78
CA ASP A 14 2.01 7.74 13.84
C ASP A 14 2.90 6.50 13.96
N ALA A 15 4.16 6.64 13.55
CA ALA A 15 5.11 5.54 13.51
C ALA A 15 6.47 6.01 13.99
N SER A 16 7.22 5.14 14.65
CA SER A 16 8.62 5.43 15.00
C SER A 16 9.47 4.18 14.83
N TYR A 17 10.69 4.37 14.34
CA TYR A 17 11.65 3.28 14.22
C TYR A 17 12.96 3.69 14.88
N GLY A 18 13.45 2.82 15.79
CA GLY A 18 14.61 3.09 16.64
C GLY A 18 15.96 2.67 16.06
N ARG A 19 15.99 2.10 14.84
CA ARG A 19 17.21 1.60 14.18
C ARG A 19 17.24 2.08 12.73
N PRO A 20 18.42 2.26 12.13
CA PRO A 20 18.49 2.60 10.71
C PRO A 20 17.82 1.54 9.84
N LEU A 21 17.05 1.95 8.85
CA LEU A 21 16.40 1.06 7.88
C LEU A 21 17.24 1.04 6.59
N GLY A 22 17.83 -0.10 6.28
CA GLY A 22 18.59 -0.33 5.04
C GLY A 22 17.73 -0.98 3.96
N ASP A 23 18.33 -1.92 3.23
CA ASP A 23 17.65 -2.77 2.25
C ASP A 23 16.57 -3.61 2.93
N VAL A 24 15.36 -3.58 2.38
CA VAL A 24 14.20 -4.31 2.93
C VAL A 24 13.49 -5.14 1.88
N THR A 25 12.98 -6.28 2.33
CA THR A 25 12.00 -7.09 1.60
C THR A 25 10.62 -6.81 2.16
N ILE A 26 9.66 -6.54 1.28
CA ILE A 26 8.26 -6.32 1.63
C ILE A 26 7.45 -7.48 1.09
N ASP A 27 6.91 -8.31 1.99
CA ASP A 27 6.02 -9.41 1.67
C ASP A 27 4.57 -8.98 1.90
N LEU A 28 3.81 -8.81 0.82
CA LEU A 28 2.39 -8.52 0.88
C LEU A 28 1.61 -9.81 0.63
N SER A 29 0.69 -10.13 1.53
CA SER A 29 -0.26 -11.24 1.39
C SER A 29 -1.67 -10.73 1.54
N ILE A 30 -2.46 -10.86 0.48
CA ILE A 30 -3.86 -10.43 0.46
C ILE A 30 -4.75 -11.66 0.27
N ARG A 31 -5.80 -11.76 1.08
CA ARG A 31 -6.82 -12.78 1.00
C ARG A 31 -8.16 -12.12 0.86
N ARG A 32 -8.98 -12.64 -0.05
CA ARG A 32 -10.39 -12.26 -0.16
C ARG A 32 -11.22 -13.23 0.68
N HIS A 33 -11.93 -12.71 1.66
CA HIS A 33 -12.89 -13.48 2.42
C HIS A 33 -14.11 -13.75 1.53
N THR A 34 -14.49 -15.02 1.43
CA THR A 34 -15.74 -15.44 0.81
C THR A 34 -16.58 -16.21 1.81
N PHE A 35 -17.86 -16.42 1.51
CA PHE A 35 -18.77 -17.13 2.40
C PHE A 35 -18.29 -18.54 2.80
N LEU A 36 -17.46 -19.19 1.97
CA LEU A 36 -17.00 -20.56 2.17
C LEU A 36 -15.53 -20.69 2.55
N LEU A 37 -14.65 -19.86 1.97
CA LEU A 37 -13.19 -19.97 2.10
C LEU A 37 -12.50 -18.62 1.91
N ASP A 38 -11.31 -18.46 2.49
CA ASP A 38 -10.45 -17.31 2.23
C ASP A 38 -9.57 -17.59 1.01
N LEU A 39 -9.86 -16.90 -0.09
CA LEU A 39 -9.15 -17.09 -1.36
C LEU A 39 -7.89 -16.20 -1.38
N PRO A 40 -6.67 -16.76 -1.47
CA PRO A 40 -5.47 -15.96 -1.62
C PRO A 40 -5.47 -15.27 -2.98
N ILE A 41 -5.15 -13.98 -2.98
CA ILE A 41 -5.04 -13.18 -4.18
C ILE A 41 -3.64 -13.34 -4.75
N PRO A 42 -3.48 -13.86 -5.97
CA PRO A 42 -2.16 -13.99 -6.58
C PRO A 42 -1.53 -12.62 -6.89
N CYS A 43 -0.20 -12.59 -7.03
CA CYS A 43 0.50 -11.44 -7.59
C CYS A 43 0.27 -11.39 -9.12
N ILE A 44 -0.48 -10.40 -9.60
CA ILE A 44 -0.73 -10.18 -11.03
C ILE A 44 -0.40 -8.73 -11.35
N ALA A 45 0.48 -8.52 -12.34
CA ALA A 45 0.91 -7.17 -12.75
C ALA A 45 1.38 -6.31 -11.57
N HIS A 46 2.16 -6.92 -10.66
CA HIS A 46 2.69 -6.28 -9.44
C HIS A 46 1.62 -5.79 -8.46
N VAL A 47 0.39 -6.31 -8.54
CA VAL A 47 -0.72 -6.05 -7.61
C VAL A 47 -1.21 -7.38 -7.03
N GLY A 48 -1.45 -7.42 -5.71
CA GLY A 48 -1.93 -8.62 -5.00
C GLY A 48 -0.95 -9.12 -3.94
N SER A 49 -0.87 -10.44 -3.75
CA SER A 49 0.11 -11.03 -2.82
C SER A 49 1.49 -11.13 -3.46
N CYS A 50 2.23 -10.01 -3.51
CA CYS A 50 3.55 -9.90 -4.12
C CYS A 50 4.65 -9.74 -3.06
N THR A 51 5.82 -10.30 -3.35
CA THR A 51 7.06 -10.00 -2.61
C THR A 51 7.84 -8.96 -3.40
N TYR A 52 8.11 -7.82 -2.77
CA TYR A 52 8.89 -6.74 -3.33
C TYR A 52 10.25 -6.70 -2.68
N GLU A 53 11.27 -6.97 -3.48
CA GLU A 53 12.65 -6.88 -3.06
C GLU A 53 13.20 -5.51 -3.40
N SER A 54 13.56 -4.72 -2.39
CA SER A 54 14.10 -3.38 -2.59
C SER A 54 15.46 -3.20 -1.93
N SER A 55 16.39 -2.55 -2.62
CA SER A 55 17.62 -2.02 -2.00
C SER A 55 17.35 -0.72 -1.23
N CYS A 56 16.19 -0.10 -1.43
CA CYS A 56 15.70 1.06 -0.70
C CYS A 56 14.18 1.19 -0.88
N SER A 57 13.44 1.57 0.16
CA SER A 57 11.98 1.75 0.07
C SER A 57 11.55 2.84 -0.92
N SER A 58 12.38 3.88 -1.14
CA SER A 58 12.13 4.89 -2.17
C SER A 58 12.16 4.31 -3.58
N MET A 59 13.11 3.42 -3.87
CA MET A 59 13.24 2.80 -5.20
C MET A 59 12.02 1.94 -5.57
N LEU A 60 11.36 1.33 -4.59
CA LEU A 60 10.11 0.63 -4.82
C LEU A 60 8.99 1.60 -5.21
N LEU A 61 8.88 2.72 -4.49
CA LEU A 61 7.90 3.77 -4.77
C LEU A 61 8.13 4.38 -6.16
N ASP A 62 9.38 4.69 -6.51
CA ASP A 62 9.77 5.21 -7.82
C ASP A 62 9.39 4.23 -8.95
N THR A 63 9.63 2.92 -8.74
CA THR A 63 9.28 1.89 -9.73
C THR A 63 7.77 1.78 -9.89
N MET A 64 7.03 1.79 -8.78
CA MET A 64 5.57 1.75 -8.80
C MET A 64 4.96 2.95 -9.54
N VAL A 65 5.53 4.14 -9.33
CA VAL A 65 5.12 5.38 -10.02
C VAL A 65 5.47 5.33 -11.50
N ALA A 66 6.70 4.94 -11.84
CA ALA A 66 7.20 4.95 -13.20
C ALA A 66 6.55 3.89 -14.10
N GLU A 67 6.26 2.70 -13.54
CA GLU A 67 5.67 1.59 -14.28
C GLU A 67 4.14 1.58 -14.25
N ASP A 68 3.53 2.46 -13.44
CA ASP A 68 2.08 2.56 -13.23
C ASP A 68 1.43 1.18 -13.10
N TRP A 69 1.83 0.44 -12.07
CA TRP A 69 1.43 -0.95 -11.93
C TRP A 69 -0.09 -1.13 -12.03
N ALA A 70 -0.49 -2.02 -12.92
CA ALA A 70 -1.88 -2.29 -13.30
C ALA A 70 -2.71 -1.06 -13.75
N GLY A 71 -2.07 0.06 -14.10
CA GLY A 71 -2.72 1.28 -14.59
C GLY A 71 -3.43 2.10 -13.50
N ILE A 72 -3.05 1.92 -12.24
CA ILE A 72 -3.68 2.57 -11.08
C ILE A 72 -2.67 3.02 -10.02
N MET A 73 -1.55 2.29 -9.90
CA MET A 73 -0.60 2.53 -8.81
C MET A 73 0.30 3.74 -9.05
N GLY A 74 0.35 4.30 -10.26
CA GLY A 74 1.06 5.55 -10.54
C GLY A 74 0.49 6.74 -9.77
N ASP A 75 -0.84 6.92 -9.85
CA ASP A 75 -1.56 7.98 -9.14
C ASP A 75 -1.53 7.77 -7.62
N ILE A 76 -1.63 6.53 -7.16
CA ILE A 76 -1.54 6.21 -5.73
C ILE A 76 -0.10 6.46 -5.22
N GLY A 77 0.89 6.00 -5.97
CA GLY A 77 2.31 6.14 -5.64
C GLY A 77 2.74 7.60 -5.52
N SER A 78 2.35 8.44 -6.47
CA SER A 78 2.71 9.87 -6.45
C SER A 78 2.09 10.63 -5.27
N GLN A 79 0.87 10.27 -4.87
CA GLN A 79 0.25 10.83 -3.67
C GLN A 79 0.96 10.37 -2.39
N VAL A 80 1.30 9.08 -2.31
CA VAL A 80 2.08 8.54 -1.17
C VAL A 80 3.47 9.17 -1.10
N GLU A 81 4.13 9.39 -2.24
CA GLU A 81 5.41 10.09 -2.32
C GLU A 81 5.29 11.51 -1.76
N THR A 82 4.28 12.26 -2.23
CA THR A 82 3.99 13.61 -1.73
C THR A 82 3.72 13.62 -0.22
N MET A 83 2.95 12.66 0.27
CA MET A 83 2.66 12.50 1.70
C MET A 83 3.94 12.25 2.52
N LEU A 84 4.83 11.38 2.02
CA LEU A 84 6.08 11.05 2.69
C LEU A 84 7.08 12.21 2.65
N GLU A 85 7.23 12.90 1.52
CA GLU A 85 8.11 14.06 1.39
C GLU A 85 7.71 15.23 2.28
N THR A 86 6.40 15.49 2.40
CA THR A 86 5.87 16.54 3.27
C THR A 86 6.07 16.24 4.75
N SER A 87 6.04 14.96 5.13
CA SER A 87 6.18 14.52 6.52
C SER A 87 7.65 14.24 6.91
N ILE A 88 8.49 13.91 5.92
CA ILE A 88 9.85 13.43 6.13
C ILE A 88 10.78 14.09 5.10
N PRO A 89 11.51 15.15 5.49
CA PRO A 89 12.41 15.84 4.59
C PRO A 89 13.44 14.89 3.98
N ASN A 90 13.58 14.95 2.66
CA ASN A 90 14.52 14.17 1.86
C ASN A 90 14.34 12.65 1.96
N ILE A 91 13.15 12.11 2.23
CA ILE A 91 12.98 10.65 2.27
C ILE A 91 13.17 9.97 0.91
N THR A 92 12.77 10.62 -0.16
CA THR A 92 12.92 10.14 -1.55
C THR A 92 14.36 10.30 -2.04
N THR A 93 15.06 11.35 -1.60
CA THR A 93 16.42 11.71 -2.05
C THR A 93 17.54 11.27 -1.11
N ALA A 94 17.24 10.92 0.13
CA ALA A 94 18.20 10.32 1.04
C ALA A 94 18.47 8.88 0.60
N GLY A 95 19.71 8.60 0.21
CA GLY A 95 20.15 7.22 0.05
C GLY A 95 20.03 6.45 1.37
N CYS A 96 19.69 5.16 1.29
CA CYS A 96 19.68 4.29 2.45
C CYS A 96 21.08 4.16 3.07
N PRO A 97 21.19 3.93 4.39
CA PRO A 97 20.11 3.64 5.34
C PRO A 97 19.40 4.88 5.91
N TYR A 98 18.07 4.79 6.08
CA TYR A 98 17.28 5.84 6.73
C TYR A 98 17.53 5.84 8.24
N PRO A 99 17.95 6.96 8.85
CA PRO A 99 18.23 7.00 10.27
C PRO A 99 16.93 6.96 11.10
N ALA A 100 17.04 6.37 12.28
CA ALA A 100 15.96 6.26 13.27
C ALA A 100 15.22 7.59 13.47
N ARG A 101 13.89 7.57 13.34
CA ARG A 101 13.02 8.75 13.53
C ARG A 101 11.58 8.35 13.87
N SER A 102 10.84 9.35 14.33
CA SER A 102 9.38 9.31 14.40
C SER A 102 8.79 10.03 13.17
N ILE A 103 7.72 9.46 12.64
CA ILE A 103 6.92 9.93 11.52
C ILE A 103 5.53 10.21 12.09
N ASN A 104 5.04 11.43 11.87
CA ASN A 104 3.68 11.80 12.19
C ASN A 104 3.06 12.43 10.95
N ILE A 105 2.01 11.81 10.44
CA ILE A 105 1.21 12.24 9.30
C ILE A 105 -0.19 12.41 9.84
N ASP A 106 -0.75 13.60 9.73
CA ASP A 106 -2.06 13.91 10.30
C ASP A 106 -3.02 14.37 9.21
N HIS A 107 -4.20 13.71 9.13
CA HIS A 107 -5.28 14.05 8.22
C HIS A 107 -4.87 14.17 6.73
N TYR A 108 -3.98 13.30 6.24
CA TYR A 108 -3.66 13.29 4.81
C TYR A 108 -4.79 12.64 4.02
N THR A 109 -5.28 13.33 2.98
CA THR A 109 -6.32 12.78 2.11
C THR A 109 -5.68 12.10 0.90
N LEU A 110 -5.89 10.79 0.79
CA LEU A 110 -5.51 10.02 -0.39
C LEU A 110 -6.74 9.81 -1.27
N HIS A 111 -6.63 10.19 -2.54
CA HIS A 111 -7.64 9.99 -3.56
C HIS A 111 -7.45 8.62 -4.22
N LEU A 112 -8.45 7.76 -4.11
CA LEU A 112 -8.48 6.44 -4.71
C LEU A 112 -9.09 6.53 -6.12
N PRO A 113 -8.30 6.27 -7.18
CA PRO A 113 -8.78 6.26 -8.56
C PRO A 113 -9.75 5.08 -8.82
N PRO A 114 -10.54 5.13 -9.91
CA PRO A 114 -11.43 4.03 -10.28
C PRO A 114 -10.62 2.76 -10.62
N VAL A 115 -11.16 1.59 -10.25
CA VAL A 115 -10.48 0.31 -10.52
C VAL A 115 -10.50 0.01 -12.02
N PRO A 116 -9.33 -0.17 -12.67
CA PRO A 116 -9.27 -0.51 -14.08
C PRO A 116 -9.78 -1.94 -14.32
N THR A 117 -10.34 -2.20 -15.50
CA THR A 117 -10.95 -3.51 -15.84
C THR A 117 -10.00 -4.70 -15.68
N ILE A 118 -8.70 -4.47 -15.86
CA ILE A 118 -7.65 -5.49 -15.65
C ILE A 118 -7.58 -5.99 -14.20
N LEU A 119 -8.08 -5.20 -13.25
CA LEU A 119 -8.18 -5.52 -11.83
C LEU A 119 -9.62 -5.85 -11.39
N SER A 120 -10.53 -6.18 -12.31
CA SER A 120 -11.91 -6.58 -11.98
C SER A 120 -12.02 -7.78 -11.03
N TRP A 121 -10.95 -8.58 -10.90
CA TRP A 121 -10.87 -9.67 -9.92
C TRP A 121 -10.72 -9.18 -8.47
N PHE A 122 -10.30 -7.92 -8.25
CA PHE A 122 -10.16 -7.23 -6.97
C PHE A 122 -11.45 -6.45 -6.56
N ALA A 123 -12.55 -6.65 -7.28
CA ALA A 123 -13.85 -5.98 -7.07
C ALA A 123 -14.47 -6.22 -5.68
N GLU A 124 -15.51 -5.44 -5.34
CA GLU A 124 -16.21 -5.42 -4.03
C GLU A 124 -16.16 -6.72 -3.20
N GLY A 125 -15.76 -6.57 -1.95
CA GLY A 125 -15.65 -7.68 -1.01
C GLY A 125 -14.89 -7.34 0.27
N ASP A 126 -14.76 -8.35 1.13
CA ASP A 126 -13.98 -8.28 2.36
C ASP A 126 -12.60 -8.90 2.13
N TYR A 127 -11.58 -8.22 2.64
CA TYR A 127 -10.18 -8.55 2.41
C TYR A 127 -9.40 -8.50 3.70
N GLY A 128 -8.51 -9.47 3.89
CA GLY A 128 -7.44 -9.45 4.88
C GLY A 128 -6.11 -9.25 4.18
N ALA A 129 -5.36 -8.22 4.54
CA ALA A 129 -4.03 -7.94 4.04
C ALA A 129 -3.01 -8.02 5.17
N ARG A 130 -1.91 -8.72 4.91
CA ARG A 130 -0.75 -8.82 5.80
C ARG A 130 0.47 -8.29 5.06
N ALA A 131 1.11 -7.29 5.63
CA ALA A 131 2.36 -6.73 5.09
C ALA A 131 3.48 -6.98 6.10
N GLU A 132 4.52 -7.67 5.67
CA GLU A 132 5.73 -7.92 6.46
C GLU A 132 6.91 -7.21 5.81
N VAL A 133 7.70 -6.51 6.62
CA VAL A 133 8.92 -5.85 6.18
C VAL A 133 10.08 -6.47 6.93
N THR A 134 11.05 -7.00 6.20
CA THR A 134 12.21 -7.72 6.75
C THR A 134 13.49 -7.04 6.29
N ASP A 135 14.44 -6.84 7.20
CA ASP A 135 15.79 -6.37 6.88
C ASP A 135 16.54 -7.43 6.08
N LYS A 136 17.03 -7.09 4.90
CA LYS A 136 17.73 -8.05 4.03
C LYS A 136 19.09 -8.47 4.59
N ALA A 137 19.77 -7.61 5.34
CA ALA A 137 21.11 -7.87 5.85
C ALA A 137 21.08 -8.77 7.08
N THR A 138 20.12 -8.56 8.00
CA THR A 138 20.03 -9.33 9.24
C THR A 138 18.98 -10.45 9.20
N GLY A 139 17.99 -10.34 8.32
CA GLY A 139 16.81 -11.21 8.31
C GLY A 139 15.80 -10.89 9.42
N ASP A 140 15.97 -9.77 10.13
CA ASP A 140 15.07 -9.38 11.20
C ASP A 140 13.79 -8.76 10.63
N MET A 141 12.64 -9.17 11.19
CA MET A 141 11.35 -8.54 10.88
C MET A 141 11.30 -7.15 11.52
N LEU A 142 11.17 -6.12 10.69
CA LEU A 142 11.12 -4.71 11.08
C LEU A 142 9.68 -4.23 11.33
N LEU A 143 8.73 -4.70 10.51
CA LEU A 143 7.33 -4.29 10.58
C LEU A 143 6.43 -5.47 10.19
N CYS A 144 5.32 -5.63 10.89
CA CYS A 144 4.24 -6.56 10.52
C CYS A 144 2.91 -5.84 10.72
N LEU A 145 2.19 -5.59 9.63
CA LEU A 145 0.86 -4.98 9.61
C LEU A 145 -0.18 -6.00 9.21
N HIS A 146 -1.30 -6.02 9.92
CA HIS A 146 -2.48 -6.78 9.56
C HIS A 146 -3.64 -5.80 9.40
N LEU A 147 -4.29 -5.83 8.24
CA LEU A 147 -5.31 -4.89 7.83
C LEU A 147 -6.52 -5.67 7.33
N ASP A 148 -7.67 -5.47 7.97
CA ASP A 148 -8.95 -5.99 7.49
C ASP A 148 -9.73 -4.84 6.85
N LEU A 149 -10.09 -4.99 5.58
CA LEU A 149 -10.69 -3.94 4.77
C LEU A 149 -11.86 -4.48 3.93
N THR A 150 -12.93 -3.70 3.88
CA THR A 150 -14.08 -3.96 3.00
C THR A 150 -14.06 -2.93 1.89
N ILE A 151 -13.99 -3.38 0.63
CA ILE A 151 -14.05 -2.51 -0.54
C ILE A 151 -15.48 -2.51 -1.07
N LYS A 152 -16.02 -1.33 -1.34
CA LYS A 152 -17.33 -1.17 -1.99
C LYS A 152 -17.22 -0.30 -3.23
N GLU A 153 -17.93 -0.67 -4.29
CA GLU A 153 -18.15 0.23 -5.41
C GLU A 153 -19.31 1.19 -5.08
N PRO A 154 -19.22 2.47 -5.44
CA PRO A 154 -20.34 3.38 -5.26
C PRO A 154 -21.54 2.87 -6.07
N CYS A 155 -22.72 2.75 -5.43
CA CYS A 155 -23.96 2.39 -6.11
C CYS A 155 -24.25 3.43 -7.20
N THR A 156 -24.12 3.04 -8.46
CA THR A 156 -24.39 3.92 -9.61
C THR A 156 -25.57 3.36 -10.41
N GLY A 157 -26.69 4.08 -10.46
CA GLY A 157 -27.85 3.68 -11.26
C GLY A 157 -29.21 4.20 -10.75
N PHE A 158 -30.23 4.08 -11.60
CA PHE A 158 -31.61 4.54 -11.32
C PHE A 158 -32.29 3.81 -10.15
N PHE A 159 -31.81 2.62 -9.79
CA PHE A 159 -32.36 1.81 -8.68
C PHE A 159 -31.63 2.02 -7.34
N CYS A 160 -30.63 2.91 -7.28
CA CYS A 160 -29.93 3.29 -6.06
C CYS A 160 -30.60 4.50 -5.37
N GLY A 161 -31.92 4.42 -5.17
CA GLY A 161 -32.75 5.43 -4.49
C GLY A 161 -33.18 4.99 -3.10
#